data_AF-A0A0M8XK13-F1
#
_entry.id   AF-A0A0M8XK13-F1
#
_cell.length_a   1.000
_cell.length_b   1.000
_cell.length_c   1.000
_cell.angle_alpha   90.00
_cell.angle_beta   90.00
_cell.angle_gamma   90.00
#
_symmetry.space_group_name_H-M   'P 1'
#
loop_
_entity.id
_entity.type
_entity.pdbx_description
1 polymer ?
#
loop_
_entity_poly.entity_id
_entity_poly.type
_entity_poly.pdbx_seq_one_letter_code
_entity_poly.pdbx_strand_id
1 'polypeptide(L)' 'YAWRRQDRIDQGLAPGLTSTEKSELAAANKRIAELEAELAIHRRASELLGKVVPPKDGSRRSR' A
#
# COMPACT_ATOMS: atom_id res chain seq x y z
N TYR A 1 -1.12 11.82 -32.50
CA TYR A 1 -2.09 10.71 -32.39
C TYR A 1 -1.50 9.56 -31.58
N ALA A 2 -1.69 9.56 -30.26
CA ALA A 2 -1.14 8.54 -29.35
C ALA A 2 -1.94 7.22 -29.36
N TRP A 3 -3.24 7.26 -29.69
CA TRP A 3 -4.12 6.07 -29.67
C TRP A 3 -3.68 4.97 -30.63
N ARG A 4 -3.17 5.31 -31.83
CA ARG A 4 -2.73 4.31 -32.81
C ARG A 4 -1.51 3.51 -32.33
N ARG A 5 -0.66 4.11 -31.50
CA ARG A 5 0.45 3.38 -30.86
C ARG A 5 -0.08 2.43 -29.79
N GLN A 6 -1.04 2.89 -28.98
CA GLN A 6 -1.63 2.05 -27.93
C GLN A 6 -2.41 0.87 -28.53
N ASP A 7 -3.17 1.08 -29.60
CA ASP A 7 -3.87 0.01 -30.31
C ASP A 7 -2.92 -1.08 -30.83
N ARG A 8 -1.75 -0.69 -31.36
CA ARG A 8 -0.71 -1.67 -31.73
C ARG A 8 -0.13 -2.42 -30.54
N ILE A 9 -0.01 -1.78 -29.38
CA ILE A 9 0.45 -2.42 -28.14
C ILE A 9 -0.63 -3.39 -27.64
N ASP A 10 -1.89 -2.98 -27.64
CA ASP A 10 -3.03 -3.78 -27.20
C ASP A 10 -3.23 -5.01 -28.10
N GLN A 11 -2.89 -4.91 -29.39
CA GLN A 11 -2.86 -6.04 -30.33
C GLN A 11 -1.57 -6.88 -30.27
N GLY A 12 -0.60 -6.55 -29.39
CA GLY A 12 0.68 -7.25 -29.29
C GLY A 12 1.65 -7.00 -30.46
N LEU A 13 1.36 -6.03 -31.33
CA LEU A 13 2.17 -5.67 -32.50
C LEU A 13 3.32 -4.71 -32.17
N ALA A 14 3.38 -4.22 -30.94
CA ALA A 14 4.44 -3.37 -30.43
C ALA A 14 4.66 -3.64 -28.93
N PRO A 15 5.90 -3.51 -28.43
CA PRO A 15 6.18 -3.66 -27.02
C PRO A 15 5.58 -2.50 -26.21
N GLY A 16 5.07 -2.81 -25.02
CA GLY A 16 4.53 -1.84 -24.08
C GLY A 16 3.46 -2.47 -23.19
N LEU A 17 3.00 -1.70 -22.20
CA LEU A 17 1.84 -2.09 -21.38
C LEU A 17 0.55 -1.87 -22.17
N THR A 18 -0.25 -2.92 -22.23
CA THR A 18 -1.61 -2.87 -22.75
C THR A 18 -2.47 -1.95 -21.88
N SER A 19 -3.58 -1.47 -22.45
CA SER A 19 -4.55 -0.65 -21.74
C SER A 19 -5.09 -1.36 -20.50
N THR A 20 -5.29 -2.68 -20.58
CA THR A 20 -5.74 -3.52 -19.46
C THR A 20 -4.70 -3.56 -18.35
N GLU A 21 -3.45 -3.92 -18.66
CA GLU A 21 -2.36 -3.97 -17.66
C GLU A 21 -2.15 -2.61 -16.98
N LYS A 22 -2.28 -1.51 -17.73
CA LYS A 22 -2.22 -0.16 -17.14
C LYS A 22 -3.34 0.08 -16.13
N SER A 23 -4.56 -0.34 -16.45
CA SER A 23 -5.71 -0.16 -15.57
C SER A 23 -5.57 -0.99 -14.29
N GLU A 24 -5.09 -2.22 -14.41
CA GLU A 24 -4.84 -3.11 -13.29
C GLU A 24 -3.71 -2.59 -12.40
N LEU A 25 -2.60 -2.14 -12.99
CA LEU A 25 -1.49 -1.52 -12.27
C LEU A 25 -1.94 -0.28 -11.49
N ALA A 26 -2.78 0.57 -12.10
CA ALA A 26 -3.33 1.74 -11.43
C ALA A 26 -4.24 1.35 -10.26
N ALA A 27 -5.08 0.33 -10.44
CA ALA A 27 -5.95 -0.18 -9.36
C ALA A 27 -5.13 -0.77 -8.21
N ALA A 28 -4.09 -1.55 -8.52
CA ALA A 28 -3.19 -2.13 -7.52
C ALA A 28 -2.45 -1.04 -6.73
N ASN A 29 -1.87 -0.05 -7.41
CA ASN A 29 -1.18 1.07 -6.76
C ASN A 29 -2.12 1.87 -5.86
N LYS A 30 -3.37 2.09 -6.29
CA LYS A 30 -4.37 2.74 -5.45
C LYS A 30 -4.65 1.92 -4.18
N ARG A 31 -4.83 0.60 -4.32
CA ARG A 31 -5.09 -0.28 -3.17
C ARG A 31 -3.92 -0.31 -2.20
N ILE A 32 -2.68 -0.30 -2.71
CA ILE A 32 -1.47 -0.21 -1.88
C ILE A 32 -1.47 1.09 -1.08
N ALA A 33 -1.71 2.23 -1.73
CA ALA A 33 -1.74 3.52 -1.04
C ALA A 33 -2.82 3.59 0.06
N GLU A 34 -3.99 3.00 -0.17
CA GLU A 34 -5.05 2.89 0.85
C GLU A 34 -4.58 2.05 2.04
N LEU A 35 -3.99 0.88 1.78
CA LEU A 35 -3.48 -0.01 2.83
C LEU A 35 -2.33 0.63 3.62
N GLU A 36 -1.44 1.37 2.97
CA GLU A 36 -0.37 2.10 3.63
C GLU A 36 -0.92 3.20 4.55
N ALA A 37 -1.98 3.89 4.13
CA ALA A 37 -2.67 4.88 4.96
C ALA A 37 -3.33 4.22 6.19
N GLU A 38 -4.02 3.09 6.01
CA GLU A 38 -4.58 2.31 7.11
C GLU A 38 -3.47 1.87 8.09
N LEU A 39 -2.37 1.33 7.59
CA LEU A 39 -1.23 0.91 8.42
C LEU A 39 -0.59 2.08 9.18
N ALA A 40 -0.49 3.27 8.56
CA ALA A 40 0.03 4.46 9.22
C ALA A 40 -0.86 4.88 10.40
N ILE A 41 -2.19 4.82 10.24
CA ILE A 41 -3.15 5.09 11.31
C ILE A 41 -2.98 4.06 12.45
N HIS A 42 -2.92 2.77 12.11
CA HIS A 42 -2.75 1.71 13.11
C HIS A 42 -1.45 1.82 13.89
N ARG A 43 -0.34 2.14 13.22
CA ARG A 43 0.96 2.38 13.86
C ARG A 43 0.89 3.57 14.81
N ARG A 44 0.34 4.70 14.36
CA ARG A 44 0.17 5.89 15.20
C ARG A 44 -0.72 5.61 16.42
N ALA A 45 -1.81 4.87 16.26
CA ALA A 45 -2.67 4.48 17.37
C ALA A 45 -1.93 3.57 18.36
N SER A 46 -1.17 2.59 17.87
CA SER A 46 -0.38 1.68 18.70
C SER A 46 0.71 2.42 19.48
N GLU A 47 1.40 3.38 18.86
CA GLU A 47 2.38 4.23 19.53
C GLU A 47 1.75 5.09 20.63
N LEU A 48 0.57 5.68 20.37
CA LEU A 48 -0.14 6.45 21.38
C LEU A 48 -0.56 5.57 22.55
N LEU A 49 -1.09 4.37 22.29
CA LEU A 49 -1.46 3.42 23.35
C LEU A 49 -0.24 2.94 24.14
N GLY A 50 0.88 2.65 23.46
CA GLY A 50 2.13 2.27 24.12
C GLY A 50 2.74 3.40 24.97
N LYS A 51 2.47 4.67 24.64
CA LYS A 51 2.83 5.82 25.49
C LYS A 51 1.87 6.00 26.68
N VAL A 52 0.60 5.62 26.53
CA VAL A 52 -0.45 5.77 27.56
C VAL A 52 -0.43 4.61 28.56
N VAL A 53 -0.04 3.41 28.16
CA VAL A 53 0.20 2.29 29.07
C VAL A 53 1.65 2.37 29.54
N PRO A 54 1.94 2.81 30.79
CA PRO A 54 3.29 2.66 31.30
C PRO A 54 3.67 1.18 31.16
N PRO A 55 4.88 0.86 30.63
CA PRO A 55 5.33 -0.53 30.59
C PRO A 55 5.14 -1.05 32.00
N LYS A 56 4.35 -2.13 32.15
CA LYS A 56 4.02 -2.69 33.46
C LYS A 56 5.34 -2.99 34.13
N ASP A 57 5.75 -2.06 34.99
CA ASP A 57 7.04 -2.07 35.65
C ASP A 57 7.11 -3.42 36.31
N GLY A 58 8.11 -4.20 35.91
CA GLY A 58 8.20 -5.61 36.25
C GLY A 58 8.09 -5.71 37.76
N SER A 59 6.93 -6.12 38.25
CA SER A 59 6.69 -6.29 39.68
C SER A 59 7.70 -7.33 40.14
N ARG A 60 8.75 -6.79 40.72
CA ARG A 60 9.89 -7.40 41.36
C ARG A 60 9.38 -8.65 42.09
N ARG A 61 9.74 -9.84 41.62
CA ARG A 61 9.68 -11.04 42.47
C ARG A 61 10.74 -10.84 43.55
N SER A 62 10.30 -10.29 44.66
CA SER A 62 10.98 -10.39 45.94
C SER A 62 10.11 -11.26 46.85
N ARG A 63 10.43 -12.56 46.93
CA ARG A 63 10.83 -13.26 48.16
C ARG A 63 11.04 -14.73 47.82
#